data_AF-A0A7J4QN24-F1
#
_entry.id   AF-A0A7J4QN24-F1
#
_cell.length_a   1.000
_cell.length_b   1.000
_cell.length_c   1.000
_cell.angle_alpha   90.00
_cell.angle_beta   90.00
_cell.angle_gamma   90.00
#
_symmetry.space_group_name_H-M   'P 1'
#
loop_
_entity.id
_entity.type
_entity.pdbx_description
1 polymer ?
#
loop_
_entity_poly.entity_id
_entity_poly.type
_entity_poly.pdbx_seq_one_letter_code
_entity_poly.pdbx_strand_id
1 'polypeptide(L)'
;LAVLSLSRMIDSSRRGLQVGFTVGLGFAMLENLQYILFSLVAEPTTAAVSYGLTSVLRGIGSIPGHAVWTGLSGYALGYVRARSMQPHQGGDTSPATWGLFDAQTGQALATATSAWVVQRDTWVRRVASTFGPAPPREVIPAVLVGIAGHALWNGSTVLLDVWLGGASLFTQAAVMIGWILFLVVLVLQAGRRLFGAALEDAFGPRNLF
;
A
#
# COMPACT_ATOMS: atom_id res chain seq x y z
N LEU A 1 6.44 -13.22 6.42
CA LEU A 1 5.84 -14.28 7.27
C LEU A 1 4.43 -13.93 7.75
N ALA A 2 4.20 -12.77 8.39
CA ALA A 2 2.86 -12.39 8.89
C ALA A 2 1.77 -12.26 7.79
N VAL A 3 2.11 -11.76 6.60
CA VAL A 3 1.14 -11.73 5.48
C VAL A 3 0.84 -13.15 4.97
N LEU A 4 1.80 -14.07 5.04
CA LEU A 4 1.62 -15.46 4.63
C LEU A 4 0.77 -16.26 5.62
N SER A 5 0.82 -15.96 6.93
CA SER A 5 -0.03 -16.61 7.92
C SER A 5 -1.52 -16.25 7.75
N LEU A 6 -1.81 -15.09 7.15
CA LEU A 6 -3.16 -14.65 6.82
C LEU A 6 -3.57 -14.94 5.37
N SER A 7 -2.74 -15.68 4.62
CA SER A 7 -2.97 -15.99 3.20
C SER A 7 -4.31 -16.68 2.91
N ARG A 8 -4.90 -17.38 3.88
CA ARG A 8 -6.23 -18.01 3.76
C ARG A 8 -7.38 -17.01 3.62
N MET A 9 -7.19 -15.76 4.05
CA MET A 9 -8.19 -14.68 3.91
C MET A 9 -8.01 -13.87 2.62
N ILE A 10 -6.94 -14.14 1.86
CA ILE A 10 -6.56 -13.40 0.67
C ILE A 10 -7.06 -14.15 -0.56
N ASP A 11 -8.15 -13.65 -1.13
CA ASP A 11 -8.78 -14.16 -2.36
C ASP A 11 -8.59 -13.23 -3.56
N SER A 12 -8.15 -11.99 -3.33
CA SER A 12 -8.07 -10.93 -4.32
C SER A 12 -6.95 -9.95 -4.00
N SER A 13 -6.43 -9.25 -5.01
CA SER A 13 -5.42 -8.19 -4.83
C SER A 13 -5.85 -7.12 -3.82
N ARG A 14 -7.14 -6.75 -3.82
CA ARG A 14 -7.71 -5.77 -2.88
C ARG A 14 -7.71 -6.28 -1.44
N ARG A 15 -8.16 -7.52 -1.19
CA ARG A 15 -8.13 -8.09 0.16
C ARG A 15 -6.70 -8.34 0.62
N GLY A 16 -5.83 -8.77 -0.28
CA GLY A 16 -4.39 -8.89 -0.04
C GLY A 16 -3.76 -7.57 0.38
N LEU A 17 -4.06 -6.47 -0.32
CA LEU A 17 -3.64 -5.13 0.04
C LEU A 17 -4.17 -4.72 1.43
N GLN A 18 -5.45 -4.94 1.72
CA GLN A 18 -6.05 -4.61 3.02
C GLN A 18 -5.38 -5.35 4.18
N VAL A 19 -5.19 -6.67 4.04
CA VAL A 19 -4.51 -7.49 5.04
C VAL A 19 -3.05 -7.06 5.21
N GLY A 20 -2.33 -6.82 4.11
CA GLY A 20 -0.95 -6.34 4.18
C GLY A 20 -0.84 -4.96 4.84
N PHE A 21 -1.77 -4.05 4.53
CA PHE A 21 -1.81 -2.71 5.11
C PHE A 21 -2.06 -2.76 6.62
N THR A 22 -3.03 -3.57 7.08
CA THR A 22 -3.30 -3.71 8.53
C THR A 22 -2.14 -4.35 9.28
N VAL A 23 -1.50 -5.37 8.71
CA VAL A 23 -0.27 -5.96 9.29
C VAL A 23 0.85 -4.91 9.38
N GLY A 24 1.05 -4.12 8.33
CA GLY A 24 2.04 -3.05 8.31
C GLY A 24 1.77 -1.97 9.35
N LEU A 25 0.52 -1.54 9.52
CA LEU A 25 0.12 -0.63 10.59
C LEU A 25 0.39 -1.22 11.97
N GLY A 26 0.09 -2.51 12.17
CA GLY A 26 0.39 -3.24 13.41
C GLY A 26 1.87 -3.22 13.76
N PHE A 27 2.74 -3.51 12.79
CA PHE A 27 4.19 -3.43 12.99
C PHE A 27 4.66 -2.01 13.29
N ALA A 28 4.13 -1.00 12.61
CA ALA A 28 4.48 0.39 12.89
C ALA A 28 4.09 0.82 14.31
N MET A 29 2.93 0.38 14.81
CA MET A 29 2.52 0.65 16.19
C MET A 29 3.45 -0.03 17.19
N LEU A 30 3.82 -1.30 16.96
CA LEU A 30 4.74 -2.03 17.83
C LEU A 30 6.14 -1.40 17.84
N GLU A 31 6.64 -0.98 16.69
CA GLU A 31 7.94 -0.30 16.58
C GLU A 31 7.93 1.03 17.34
N ASN A 32 6.90 1.86 17.15
CA ASN A 32 6.79 3.13 17.88
C ASN A 32 6.62 2.92 19.39
N LEU A 33 5.88 1.89 19.81
CA LEU A 33 5.76 1.53 21.22
C LEU A 33 7.11 1.11 21.80
N GLN A 34 7.91 0.31 21.07
CA GLN A 34 9.25 -0.08 21.50
C GLN A 34 10.15 1.15 21.72
N TYR A 35 10.18 2.12 20.79
CA TYR A 35 10.97 3.34 20.96
C TYR A 35 10.57 4.16 22.19
N ILE A 36 9.26 4.32 22.41
CA ILE A 36 8.76 5.01 23.60
C ILE A 36 9.19 4.26 24.87
N LEU A 37 9.00 2.94 24.93
CA LEU A 37 9.37 2.13 26.10
C LEU A 37 10.88 2.16 26.37
N PHE A 38 11.72 2.05 25.34
CA PHE A 38 13.17 2.18 25.48
C PHE A 38 13.57 3.58 25.97
N SER A 39 12.92 4.65 25.49
CA SER A 39 13.17 6.02 25.96
C SER A 39 12.76 6.26 27.41
N LEU A 40 11.77 5.52 27.92
CA LEU A 40 11.30 5.62 29.31
C LEU A 40 12.21 4.86 30.29
N VAL A 41 12.91 3.82 29.82
CA VAL A 41 13.83 3.00 30.63
C VAL A 41 15.28 3.52 30.56
N ALA A 42 15.67 4.19 29.47
CA ALA A 42 17.01 4.73 29.25
C ALA A 42 17.17 6.20 29.72
N GLU A 43 17.32 6.39 31.03
CA GLU A 43 17.76 7.62 31.75
C GLU A 43 17.01 8.97 31.57
N PRO A 44 16.86 9.81 32.63
CA PRO A 44 15.89 10.90 32.65
C PRO A 44 16.40 12.30 32.22
N THR A 45 17.70 12.54 32.05
CA THR A 45 18.23 13.90 32.32
C THR A 45 18.47 14.82 31.11
N THR A 46 18.16 14.43 29.87
CA THR A 46 18.13 15.35 28.70
C THR A 46 17.60 14.68 27.43
N ALA A 47 17.53 13.34 27.43
CA ALA A 47 17.04 12.52 26.34
C ALA A 47 15.50 12.52 26.19
N ALA A 48 14.72 12.61 27.27
CA ALA A 48 13.27 12.39 27.19
C ALA A 48 12.51 13.31 26.21
N VAL A 49 12.91 14.59 26.08
CA VAL A 49 12.24 15.56 25.20
C VAL A 49 12.66 15.40 23.74
N SER A 50 13.97 15.23 23.48
CA SER A 50 14.47 15.02 22.12
C SER A 50 14.03 13.67 21.57
N TYR A 51 14.11 12.60 22.36
CA TYR A 51 13.64 11.27 21.96
C TYR A 51 12.12 11.19 21.87
N GLY A 52 11.36 11.88 22.74
CA GLY A 52 9.90 11.99 22.62
C GLY A 52 9.47 12.71 21.34
N LEU A 53 10.11 13.84 21.00
CA LEU A 53 9.86 14.58 19.76
C LEU A 53 10.24 13.75 18.52
N THR A 54 11.40 13.10 18.52
CA THR A 54 11.83 12.21 17.45
C THR A 54 10.92 10.99 17.33
N SER A 55 10.41 10.45 18.45
CA SER A 55 9.44 9.35 18.44
C SER A 55 8.09 9.77 17.88
N VAL A 56 7.63 11.00 18.12
CA VAL A 56 6.39 11.53 17.53
C VAL A 56 6.57 11.77 16.02
N LEU A 57 7.70 12.35 15.62
CA LEU A 57 8.02 12.58 14.20
C LEU A 57 8.17 11.25 13.43
N ARG A 58 8.77 10.23 14.05
CA ARG A 58 8.83 8.87 13.49
C ARG A 58 7.46 8.20 13.51
N GLY A 59 6.69 8.36 14.59
CA GLY A 59 5.34 7.84 14.69
C GLY A 59 4.41 8.38 13.61
N ILE A 60 4.48 9.66 13.29
CA ILE A 60 3.62 10.25 12.26
C ILE A 60 4.18 9.99 10.85
N GLY A 61 5.51 10.03 10.70
CA GLY A 61 6.17 9.90 9.40
C GLY A 61 6.31 8.46 8.89
N SER A 62 6.63 7.50 9.74
CA SER A 62 6.98 6.13 9.30
C SER A 62 5.77 5.21 9.13
N ILE A 63 4.67 5.45 9.86
CA ILE A 63 3.46 4.60 9.82
C ILE A 63 2.94 4.38 8.38
N PRO A 64 2.79 5.41 7.53
CA PRO A 64 2.38 5.22 6.14
C PRO A 64 3.34 4.32 5.36
N GLY A 65 4.65 4.39 5.62
CA GLY A 65 5.68 3.59 4.96
C GLY A 65 5.51 2.09 5.21
N HIS A 66 5.40 1.70 6.49
CA HIS A 66 5.18 0.31 6.87
C HIS A 66 3.90 -0.25 6.25
N ALA A 67 2.83 0.55 6.24
CA ALA A 67 1.55 0.15 5.69
C ALA A 67 1.63 -0.07 4.16
N VAL A 68 2.29 0.82 3.42
CA VAL A 68 2.45 0.72 1.96
C VAL A 68 3.37 -0.44 1.56
N TRP A 69 4.54 -0.59 2.19
CA TRP A 69 5.50 -1.64 1.81
C TRP A 69 5.03 -3.05 2.19
N THR A 70 4.37 -3.19 3.34
CA THR A 70 3.73 -4.46 3.73
C THR A 70 2.49 -4.72 2.88
N GLY A 71 1.71 -3.68 2.60
CA GLY A 71 0.56 -3.71 1.69
C GLY A 71 0.93 -4.18 0.28
N LEU A 72 2.08 -3.77 -0.24
CA LEU A 72 2.59 -4.18 -1.56
C LEU A 72 2.81 -5.70 -1.64
N SER A 73 3.38 -6.29 -0.59
CA SER A 73 3.59 -7.73 -0.50
C SER A 73 2.24 -8.48 -0.43
N GLY A 74 1.28 -7.95 0.33
CA GLY A 74 -0.08 -8.48 0.40
C GLY A 74 -0.84 -8.38 -0.92
N TYR A 75 -0.72 -7.26 -1.62
CA TYR A 75 -1.27 -7.04 -2.96
C TYR A 75 -0.78 -8.10 -3.95
N ALA A 76 0.54 -8.30 -4.05
CA ALA A 76 1.13 -9.28 -4.97
C ALA A 76 0.70 -10.71 -4.64
N LEU A 77 0.63 -11.08 -3.37
CA LEU A 77 0.13 -12.39 -2.94
C LEU A 77 -1.34 -12.60 -3.35
N GLY A 78 -2.17 -11.57 -3.17
CA GLY A 78 -3.57 -11.61 -3.58
C GLY A 78 -3.75 -11.68 -5.09
N TYR A 79 -2.90 -11.00 -5.85
CA TYR A 79 -2.89 -11.08 -7.31
C TYR A 79 -2.59 -12.49 -7.81
N VAL A 80 -1.50 -13.09 -7.31
CA VAL A 80 -1.10 -14.46 -7.68
C VAL A 80 -2.18 -15.47 -7.29
N ARG A 81 -2.78 -15.33 -6.10
CA ARG A 81 -3.84 -16.24 -5.65
C ARG A 81 -5.10 -16.11 -6.50
N ALA A 82 -5.56 -14.89 -6.78
CA ALA A 82 -6.71 -14.66 -7.65
C ALA A 82 -6.50 -15.27 -9.04
N ARG A 83 -5.30 -15.13 -9.59
CA ARG A 83 -4.93 -15.71 -10.88
C ARG A 83 -4.89 -17.24 -10.86
N SER A 84 -4.46 -17.85 -9.75
CA SER A 84 -4.48 -19.31 -9.57
C SER A 84 -5.89 -19.90 -9.40
N MET A 85 -6.87 -19.07 -9.00
CA MET A 85 -8.27 -19.46 -8.84
C MET A 85 -9.10 -19.21 -10.10
N GLN A 86 -8.57 -18.50 -11.10
CA GLN A 86 -9.21 -18.39 -12.40
C GLN A 86 -9.23 -19.78 -13.05
N PRO A 87 -10.41 -20.34 -13.39
CA PRO A 87 -10.48 -21.57 -14.17
C PRO A 87 -9.68 -21.39 -15.46
N HIS A 88 -8.91 -22.41 -15.87
CA HIS A 88 -8.36 -22.43 -17.22
C HIS A 88 -9.53 -22.29 -18.21
N GLN A 89 -9.66 -21.13 -18.87
CA GLN A 89 -10.56 -20.93 -20.00
C GLN A 89 -10.03 -21.75 -21.18
N GLY A 90 -10.29 -23.06 -21.15
CA GLY A 90 -9.92 -24.03 -22.18
C GLY A 90 -11.09 -24.46 -23.05
N GLY A 91 -12.19 -23.71 -23.08
CA GLY A 91 -13.33 -24.00 -23.94
C GLY A 91 -14.14 -22.73 -24.21
N ASP A 92 -14.64 -22.61 -25.43
CA ASP A 92 -15.59 -21.59 -25.87
C ASP A 92 -16.75 -21.47 -24.87
N THR A 93 -16.63 -20.57 -23.92
CA THR A 93 -17.76 -20.13 -23.11
C THR A 93 -17.91 -18.65 -23.36
N SER A 94 -18.81 -18.28 -24.28
CA SER A 94 -19.39 -16.94 -24.29
C SER A 94 -19.72 -16.58 -22.84
N PRO A 95 -19.16 -15.49 -22.28
CA PRO A 95 -19.41 -15.15 -20.88
C PRO A 95 -20.91 -15.06 -20.67
N ALA A 96 -21.43 -15.87 -19.73
CA ALA A 96 -22.82 -15.81 -19.30
C ALA A 96 -23.05 -14.42 -18.67
N THR A 97 -23.41 -13.47 -19.53
CA THR A 97 -23.64 -12.09 -19.15
C THR A 97 -25.05 -12.05 -18.61
N TRP A 98 -25.18 -11.90 -17.29
CA TRP A 98 -26.47 -11.69 -16.64
C TRP A 98 -27.08 -10.38 -17.15
N GLY A 99 -27.94 -10.50 -18.15
CA GLY A 99 -28.73 -9.42 -18.72
C GLY A 99 -30.16 -9.46 -18.21
N LEU A 100 -30.77 -8.30 -18.05
CA LEU A 100 -32.23 -8.22 -17.98
C LEU A 100 -32.75 -8.41 -19.39
N PHE A 101 -33.62 -9.40 -19.58
CA PHE A 101 -34.31 -9.61 -20.85
C PHE A 101 -35.74 -9.14 -20.71
N ASP A 102 -36.23 -8.45 -21.71
CA ASP A 102 -37.63 -8.10 -21.78
C ASP A 102 -38.46 -9.38 -21.97
N ALA A 103 -39.44 -9.59 -21.10
CA ALA A 103 -40.20 -10.85 -21.05
C ALA A 103 -41.12 -11.06 -22.26
N GLN A 104 -41.46 -10.00 -23.00
CA GLN A 104 -42.37 -10.06 -24.14
C GLN A 104 -41.63 -10.15 -25.48
N THR A 105 -40.48 -9.47 -25.59
CA THR A 105 -39.71 -9.38 -26.83
C THR A 105 -38.48 -10.28 -26.86
N GLY A 106 -38.04 -10.81 -25.71
CA GLY A 106 -36.83 -11.62 -25.59
C GLY A 106 -35.54 -10.86 -25.89
N GLN A 107 -35.62 -9.55 -26.11
CA GLN A 107 -34.48 -8.69 -26.37
C GLN A 107 -33.77 -8.37 -25.05
N ALA A 108 -32.44 -8.30 -25.08
CA ALA A 108 -31.67 -7.81 -23.94
C ALA A 108 -32.04 -6.34 -23.71
N LEU A 109 -32.61 -6.03 -22.54
CA LEU A 109 -32.72 -4.65 -22.09
C LEU A 109 -31.29 -4.16 -21.92
N ALA A 110 -30.92 -3.07 -22.61
CA ALA A 110 -29.63 -2.42 -22.43
C ALA A 110 -29.39 -2.29 -20.93
N THR A 111 -28.40 -3.03 -20.42
CA THR A 111 -28.13 -3.09 -18.99
C THR A 111 -28.03 -1.65 -18.52
N ALA A 112 -28.99 -1.20 -17.71
CA ALA A 112 -28.94 0.13 -17.16
C ALA A 112 -27.65 0.17 -16.33
N THR A 113 -26.57 0.69 -16.91
CA THR A 113 -25.37 1.01 -16.14
C THR A 113 -25.84 2.05 -15.17
N SER A 114 -26.07 1.63 -13.93
CA SER A 114 -26.50 2.53 -12.88
C SER A 114 -25.49 3.68 -12.82
N ALA A 115 -25.96 4.90 -12.56
CA ALA A 115 -25.08 6.06 -12.41
C ALA A 115 -23.93 5.78 -11.42
N TRP A 116 -24.17 4.89 -10.46
CA TRP A 116 -23.19 4.39 -9.50
C TRP A 116 -22.03 3.61 -10.14
N VAL A 117 -22.29 2.72 -11.10
CA VAL A 117 -21.24 1.97 -11.82
C VAL A 117 -20.37 2.92 -12.66
N VAL A 118 -21.00 3.87 -13.36
CA VAL A 118 -20.29 4.88 -14.17
C VAL A 118 -19.42 5.79 -13.28
N GLN A 119 -19.95 6.25 -12.13
CA GLN A 119 -19.20 7.05 -11.17
C GLN A 119 -18.04 6.27 -10.54
N ARG A 120 -18.23 4.99 -10.21
CA ARG A 120 -17.16 4.12 -9.71
C ARG A 120 -16.05 3.96 -10.73
N ASP A 121 -16.37 3.67 -11.98
CA ASP A 121 -15.35 3.40 -13.00
C ASP A 121 -14.57 4.67 -13.38
N THR A 122 -15.24 5.83 -13.40
CA THR A 122 -14.57 7.13 -13.57
C THR A 122 -13.66 7.47 -12.40
N TRP A 123 -14.08 7.17 -11.17
CA TRP A 123 -13.25 7.35 -9.98
C TRP A 123 -12.04 6.40 -9.97
N VAL A 124 -12.23 5.10 -10.27
CA VAL A 124 -11.13 4.12 -10.35
C VAL A 124 -10.11 4.54 -11.40
N ARG A 125 -10.56 4.93 -12.60
CA ARG A 125 -9.66 5.42 -13.66
C ARG A 125 -8.87 6.65 -13.22
N ARG A 126 -9.49 7.59 -12.50
CA ARG A 126 -8.80 8.78 -11.97
C ARG A 126 -7.74 8.45 -10.93
N VAL A 127 -8.01 7.48 -10.05
CA VAL A 127 -7.02 7.01 -9.06
C VAL A 127 -5.89 6.26 -9.76
N ALA A 128 -6.22 5.45 -10.76
CA ALA A 128 -5.27 4.65 -11.50
C ALA A 128 -4.38 5.44 -12.48
N SER A 129 -4.90 6.53 -13.07
CA SER A 129 -4.20 7.41 -14.03
C SER A 129 -3.08 8.27 -13.43
N THR A 130 -2.49 7.81 -12.33
CA THR A 130 -1.39 8.50 -11.66
C THR A 130 -0.10 8.40 -12.51
N PHE A 131 1.01 9.05 -12.13
CA PHE A 131 2.32 8.96 -12.77
C PHE A 131 3.30 8.09 -11.93
N GLY A 132 4.19 7.31 -12.57
CA GLY A 132 5.10 6.34 -11.90
C GLY A 132 5.01 4.88 -12.41
N PRO A 133 5.85 3.96 -11.94
CA PRO A 133 5.81 2.56 -12.37
C PRO A 133 4.60 1.81 -11.79
N ALA A 134 4.12 0.80 -12.51
CA ALA A 134 3.12 -0.12 -12.00
C ALA A 134 3.71 -0.97 -10.85
N PRO A 135 2.94 -1.30 -9.80
CA PRO A 135 3.43 -2.13 -8.72
C PRO A 135 3.71 -3.55 -9.22
N PRO A 136 4.73 -4.23 -8.68
CA PRO A 136 5.00 -5.63 -8.99
C PRO A 136 3.80 -6.51 -8.60
N ARG A 137 3.45 -7.43 -9.49
CA ARG A 137 2.36 -8.41 -9.32
C ARG A 137 2.84 -9.78 -8.86
N GLU A 138 4.14 -9.99 -8.90
CA GLU A 138 4.82 -11.19 -8.41
C GLU A 138 5.31 -10.96 -6.97
N VAL A 139 5.23 -12.01 -6.14
CA VAL A 139 5.52 -11.90 -4.69
C VAL A 139 6.98 -11.53 -4.44
N ILE A 140 7.93 -12.16 -5.13
CA ILE A 140 9.36 -11.92 -4.89
C ILE A 140 9.75 -10.46 -5.23
N PRO A 141 9.46 -9.94 -6.44
CA PRO A 141 9.72 -8.53 -6.75
C PRO A 141 9.01 -7.55 -5.80
N ALA A 142 7.78 -7.86 -5.36
CA ALA A 142 7.05 -7.02 -4.41
C ALA A 142 7.75 -6.93 -3.05
N VAL A 143 8.25 -8.06 -2.54
CA VAL A 143 9.03 -8.09 -1.30
C VAL A 143 10.35 -7.35 -1.47
N LEU A 144 11.06 -7.53 -2.58
CA LEU A 144 12.32 -6.83 -2.83
C LEU A 144 12.12 -5.30 -2.90
N VAL A 145 11.06 -4.84 -3.54
CA VAL A 145 10.69 -3.41 -3.56
C VAL A 145 10.35 -2.91 -2.16
N GLY A 146 9.63 -3.70 -1.35
CA GLY A 146 9.36 -3.35 0.05
C GLY A 146 10.62 -3.22 0.90
N ILE A 147 11.56 -4.17 0.75
CA ILE A 147 12.88 -4.11 1.42
C ILE A 147 13.65 -2.88 0.96
N ALA A 148 13.70 -2.62 -0.36
CA ALA A 148 14.37 -1.44 -0.90
C ALA A 148 13.74 -0.14 -0.40
N GLY A 149 12.41 -0.06 -0.28
CA GLY A 149 11.70 1.09 0.29
C GLY A 149 12.05 1.33 1.76
N HIS A 150 12.11 0.27 2.57
CA HIS A 150 12.55 0.36 3.96
C HIS A 150 14.05 0.73 4.08
N ALA A 151 14.90 0.13 3.26
CA ALA A 151 16.32 0.44 3.21
C ALA A 151 16.58 1.88 2.76
N LEU A 152 15.80 2.38 1.79
CA LEU A 152 15.84 3.78 1.37
C LEU A 152 15.47 4.69 2.53
N TRP A 153 14.35 4.41 3.23
CA TRP A 153 13.91 5.22 4.36
C TRP A 153 14.99 5.29 5.45
N ASN A 154 15.45 4.14 5.95
CA ASN A 154 16.40 4.10 7.07
C ASN A 154 17.82 4.47 6.64
N GLY A 155 18.30 3.90 5.53
CA GLY A 155 19.65 4.12 5.03
C GLY A 155 19.87 5.58 4.65
N SER A 156 18.92 6.23 3.97
CA SER A 156 19.06 7.65 3.65
C SER A 156 19.04 8.54 4.88
N THR A 157 18.22 8.24 5.91
CA THR A 157 18.22 9.02 7.16
C THR A 157 19.54 8.90 7.91
N VAL A 158 20.16 7.72 7.95
CA VAL A 158 21.48 7.53 8.59
C VAL A 158 22.57 8.25 7.81
N LEU A 159 22.58 8.13 6.48
CA LEU A 159 23.55 8.84 5.64
C LEU A 159 23.44 10.36 5.79
N LEU A 160 22.21 10.87 5.87
CA LEU A 160 21.96 12.29 6.06
C LEU A 160 22.42 12.77 7.43
N ASP A 161 22.22 11.96 8.48
CA ASP A 161 22.69 12.28 9.83
C ASP A 161 24.22 12.34 9.90
N VAL A 162 24.92 11.37 9.29
CA VAL A 162 26.39 11.37 9.19
C VAL A 162 26.89 12.60 8.41
N TRP A 163 26.22 12.95 7.31
CA TRP A 163 26.57 14.13 6.50
C TRP A 163 26.38 15.45 7.27
N LEU A 164 25.39 15.51 8.16
CA LEU A 164 25.06 16.68 8.98
C LEU A 164 25.83 16.73 10.32
N GLY A 165 26.71 15.78 10.62
CA GLY A 165 27.35 15.66 11.94
C GLY A 165 28.15 16.89 12.42
N GLY A 166 28.54 17.79 11.52
CA GLY A 166 29.19 19.07 11.84
C GLY A 166 28.28 20.30 11.77
N ALA A 167 27.00 20.13 11.47
CA ALA A 167 26.04 21.22 11.30
C ALA A 167 25.48 21.71 12.65
N SER A 168 24.95 22.94 12.67
CA SER A 168 24.22 23.43 13.83
C SER A 168 22.95 22.60 14.08
N LEU A 169 22.51 22.51 15.33
CA LEU A 169 21.25 21.83 15.70
C LEU A 169 20.06 22.29 14.85
N PHE A 170 19.98 23.59 14.58
CA PHE A 170 18.89 24.16 13.76
C PHE A 170 18.95 23.66 12.31
N THR A 171 20.14 23.66 11.72
CA THR A 171 20.35 23.14 10.35
C THR A 171 20.02 21.65 10.27
N GLN A 172 20.49 20.86 11.24
CA GLN A 172 20.23 19.43 11.28
C GLN A 172 18.73 19.14 11.40
N ALA A 173 18.03 19.82 12.33
CA ALA A 173 16.59 19.66 12.51
C ALA A 173 15.80 20.05 11.26
N ALA A 174 16.12 21.18 10.63
CA ALA A 174 15.42 21.65 9.44
C ALA A 174 15.57 20.69 8.25
N VAL A 175 16.80 20.21 8.00
CA VAL A 175 17.08 19.27 6.91
C VAL A 175 16.43 17.92 7.18
N MET A 176 16.47 17.42 8.42
CA MET A 176 15.82 16.16 8.80
C MET A 176 14.29 16.21 8.67
N ILE A 177 13.65 17.29 9.09
CA ILE A 177 12.20 17.48 8.91
C ILE A 177 11.86 17.52 7.41
N GLY A 178 12.62 18.29 6.62
CA GLY A 178 12.44 18.36 5.17
C GLY A 178 12.58 16.98 4.49
N TRP A 179 13.58 16.20 4.91
CA TRP A 179 13.81 14.85 4.40
C TRP A 179 12.68 13.88 4.75
N ILE A 180 12.21 13.90 6.01
CA ILE A 180 11.07 13.07 6.43
C ILE A 180 9.82 13.44 5.62
N LEU A 181 9.52 14.73 5.44
CA LEU A 181 8.38 15.17 4.64
C LEU A 181 8.48 14.70 3.18
N PHE A 182 9.68 14.79 2.58
CA PHE A 182 9.94 14.27 1.25
C PHE A 182 9.66 12.75 1.16
N LEU A 183 10.18 11.97 2.11
CA LEU A 183 9.96 10.52 2.16
C LEU A 183 8.48 10.17 2.38
N VAL A 184 7.77 10.91 3.22
CA VAL A 184 6.31 10.75 3.41
C VAL A 184 5.58 10.98 2.08
N VAL A 185 5.88 12.05 1.36
CA VAL A 185 5.26 12.33 0.05
C VAL A 185 5.57 11.19 -0.94
N LEU A 186 6.81 10.70 -0.97
CA LEU A 186 7.21 9.58 -1.84
C LEU A 186 6.39 8.32 -1.53
N VAL A 187 6.24 7.98 -0.25
CA VAL A 187 5.42 6.84 0.20
C VAL A 187 3.95 7.03 -0.15
N LEU A 188 3.39 8.23 0.05
CA LEU A 188 1.99 8.52 -0.27
C LEU A 188 1.72 8.38 -1.78
N GLN A 189 2.68 8.79 -2.61
CA GLN A 189 2.58 8.64 -4.06
C GLN A 189 2.68 7.17 -4.48
N ALA A 190 3.59 6.39 -3.87
CA ALA A 190 3.67 4.94 -4.07
C ALA A 190 2.39 4.22 -3.59
N GLY A 191 1.84 4.62 -2.43
CA GLY A 191 0.58 4.11 -1.91
C GLY A 191 -0.56 4.39 -2.87
N ARG A 192 -0.69 5.62 -3.37
CA ARG A 192 -1.72 6.00 -4.35
C ARG A 192 -1.67 5.12 -5.61
N ARG A 193 -0.46 4.81 -6.09
CA ARG A 193 -0.26 3.86 -7.20
C ARG A 193 -0.73 2.45 -6.88
N LEU A 194 -0.34 1.96 -5.72
CA LEU A 194 -0.69 0.63 -5.24
C LEU A 194 -2.21 0.47 -5.07
N PHE A 195 -2.89 1.48 -4.49
CA PHE A 195 -4.34 1.51 -4.39
C PHE A 195 -5.01 1.53 -5.77
N GLY A 196 -4.51 2.35 -6.69
CA GLY A 196 -5.00 2.39 -8.07
C GLY A 196 -4.94 1.02 -8.74
N ALA A 197 -3.78 0.34 -8.68
CA ALA A 197 -3.61 -0.98 -9.27
C ALA A 197 -4.52 -2.04 -8.63
N ALA A 198 -4.69 -2.01 -7.30
CA ALA A 198 -5.59 -2.93 -6.61
C ALA A 198 -7.07 -2.72 -6.98
N LEU A 199 -7.47 -1.48 -7.26
CA LEU A 199 -8.82 -1.15 -7.74
C LEU A 199 -9.01 -1.55 -9.20
N GLU A 200 -8.00 -1.33 -10.06
CA GLU A 200 -8.03 -1.80 -11.46
C GLU A 200 -8.12 -3.32 -11.55
N ASP A 201 -7.40 -4.06 -10.71
CA ASP A 201 -7.49 -5.52 -10.71
C ASP A 201 -8.86 -6.01 -10.18
N ALA A 202 -9.51 -5.25 -9.30
CA ALA A 202 -10.83 -5.59 -8.76
C ALA A 202 -11.98 -5.25 -9.71
N PHE A 203 -11.90 -4.12 -10.41
CA PHE A 203 -13.03 -3.54 -11.17
C PHE A 203 -12.73 -3.31 -12.66
N GLY A 204 -11.50 -3.57 -13.11
CA GLY A 204 -11.11 -3.39 -14.49
C GLY A 204 -11.78 -4.38 -15.43
N PRO A 205 -11.79 -4.09 -16.74
CA PRO A 205 -12.53 -4.85 -17.76
C PRO A 205 -12.10 -6.32 -17.90
N ARG A 206 -11.04 -6.76 -17.22
CA ARG A 206 -10.61 -8.18 -17.18
C ARG A 206 -11.55 -9.10 -16.40
N ASN A 207 -12.52 -8.56 -15.65
CA ASN A 207 -13.55 -9.34 -14.95
C ASN A 207 -14.93 -9.27 -15.65
N LEU A 208 -14.99 -8.80 -16.90
CA LEU A 208 -16.22 -8.64 -17.70
C LEU A 208 -16.22 -9.42 -19.03
N PHE A 209 -15.24 -10.31 -19.25
CA PHE A 209 -15.19 -11.18 -20.43
C PHE A 209 -14.85 -12.61 -20.03
#